data_AF-A0A7S4C6X1-F1
#
_entry.id   AF-A0A7S4C6X1-F1
#
_cell.length_a   1.000
_cell.length_b   1.000
_cell.length_c   1.000
_cell.angle_alpha   90.00
_cell.angle_beta   90.00
_cell.angle_gamma   90.00
#
_symmetry.space_group_name_H-M   'P 1'
#
loop_
_entity.id
_entity.type
_entity.pdbx_description
1 polymer ?
#
loop_
_entity_poly.entity_id
_entity_poly.type
_entity_poly.pdbx_seq_one_letter_code
_entity_poly.pdbx_strand_id
1 'polypeptide(L)'
;MEGKSPQTEIQRVIESSLPASKDMQQFALTLANVPVPLKLVGKVFFGLFLPPPQWPPQKLTVGLVLLRGIRGGIFCLMLLLPALSMLSISILLLPALMPFILLAIPIILAMWVYRKISPELLEDSASAKDSMEDVGDWHTDHERYFSTKTPAAQRRRKEVAQNLIDSVSPEKATRFNQHIASATGLAVYGCGVLASSHVGGLAALEKHGLRYEKLSTLAGVSAGAVVVAMIALGYRAEELHELVQTLPFPQFARPELGALLRSAGSALYHS
;
A
#
# COMPACT_ATOMS: atom_id res chain seq x y z
N MET A 1 8.51 17.06 -48.76
CA MET A 1 9.07 16.59 -47.49
C MET A 1 7.91 16.00 -46.69
N GLU A 2 7.74 14.69 -46.70
CA GLU A 2 6.69 14.01 -45.94
C GLU A 2 7.03 14.07 -44.45
N GLY A 3 6.28 14.88 -43.69
CA GLY A 3 6.40 14.97 -42.25
C GLY A 3 5.85 13.70 -41.61
N LYS A 4 6.74 12.87 -41.04
CA LYS A 4 6.32 11.73 -40.22
C LYS A 4 5.61 12.26 -38.98
N SER A 5 4.46 11.67 -38.66
CA SER A 5 3.68 12.01 -37.47
C SER A 5 4.56 11.87 -36.21
N PRO A 6 4.58 12.87 -35.31
CA PRO A 6 5.34 12.83 -34.04
C PRO A 6 5.08 11.59 -33.19
N GLN A 7 3.88 11.00 -33.31
CA GLN A 7 3.53 9.76 -32.59
C GLN A 7 4.39 8.57 -33.03
N THR A 8 4.75 8.50 -34.31
CA THR A 8 5.60 7.43 -34.87
C THR A 8 7.02 7.47 -34.32
N GLU A 9 7.50 8.67 -33.99
CA GLU A 9 8.86 8.88 -33.48
C GLU A 9 8.94 8.57 -31.98
N ILE A 10 7.92 8.95 -31.20
CA ILE A 10 7.80 8.58 -29.79
C ILE A 10 7.68 7.06 -29.64
N GLN A 11 6.86 6.40 -30.47
CA GLN A 11 6.69 4.95 -30.43
C GLN A 11 8.00 4.22 -30.76
N ARG A 12 8.77 4.71 -31.73
CA ARG A 12 10.08 4.16 -32.07
C ARG A 12 11.11 4.33 -30.96
N VAL A 13 11.11 5.48 -30.26
CA VAL A 13 12.01 5.73 -29.12
C VAL A 13 11.64 4.82 -27.94
N ILE A 14 10.36 4.60 -27.66
CA ILE A 14 9.91 3.66 -26.62
C ILE A 14 10.35 2.23 -26.96
N GLU A 15 10.17 1.81 -28.22
CA GLU A 15 10.60 0.49 -28.70
C GLU A 15 12.11 0.29 -28.67
N SER A 16 12.91 1.35 -28.87
CA SER A 16 14.38 1.28 -28.80
C SER A 16 14.96 1.41 -27.39
N SER A 17 14.21 1.98 -26.44
CA SER A 17 14.69 2.27 -25.07
C SER A 17 14.37 1.17 -24.07
N LEU A 18 13.39 0.31 -24.37
CA LEU A 18 13.12 -0.90 -23.59
C LEU A 18 14.11 -1.97 -24.08
N PRO A 19 14.93 -2.60 -23.20
CA PRO A 19 15.73 -3.75 -23.59
C PRO A 19 14.80 -4.74 -24.27
N ALA A 20 15.14 -5.09 -25.52
CA ALA A 20 14.23 -5.72 -26.47
C ALA A 20 13.38 -6.76 -25.74
N SER A 21 12.05 -6.65 -25.84
CA SER A 21 11.13 -7.58 -25.19
C SER A 21 11.50 -9.05 -25.43
N LYS A 22 12.19 -9.33 -26.54
CA LYS A 22 12.83 -10.60 -26.87
C LYS A 22 13.88 -11.06 -25.86
N ASP A 23 14.76 -10.20 -25.35
CA ASP A 23 15.77 -10.57 -24.35
C ASP A 23 15.13 -10.88 -22.99
N MET A 24 14.10 -10.12 -22.59
CA MET A 24 13.33 -10.44 -21.38
C MET A 24 12.50 -11.72 -21.55
N GLN A 25 11.88 -11.94 -22.73
CA GLN A 25 11.14 -13.16 -23.04
C GLN A 25 12.06 -14.39 -23.11
N GLN A 26 13.25 -14.24 -23.70
CA GLN A 26 14.25 -15.30 -23.83
C GLN A 26 14.88 -15.61 -22.48
N PHE A 27 15.08 -14.62 -21.60
CA PHE A 27 15.47 -14.84 -20.21
C PHE A 27 14.38 -15.54 -19.39
N ALA A 28 13.11 -15.13 -19.54
CA ALA A 28 11.98 -15.80 -18.89
C ALA A 28 11.83 -17.26 -19.36
N LEU A 29 12.02 -17.52 -20.65
CA LEU A 29 12.05 -18.87 -21.23
C LEU A 29 13.26 -19.68 -20.75
N THR A 30 14.42 -19.04 -20.58
CA THR A 30 15.63 -19.71 -20.06
C THR A 30 15.45 -20.09 -18.60
N LEU A 31 14.87 -19.20 -17.77
CA LEU A 31 14.51 -19.51 -16.38
C LEU A 31 13.42 -20.59 -16.27
N ALA A 32 12.46 -20.62 -17.21
CA ALA A 32 11.40 -21.63 -17.24
C ALA A 32 11.93 -23.03 -17.64
N ASN A 33 13.04 -23.10 -18.39
CA ASN A 33 13.63 -24.35 -18.88
C ASN A 33 14.86 -24.84 -18.09
N VAL A 34 15.31 -24.15 -17.03
CA VAL A 34 16.33 -24.73 -16.14
C VAL A 34 15.66 -25.82 -15.31
N PRO A 35 16.07 -27.11 -15.42
CA PRO A 35 15.49 -28.20 -14.65
C PRO A 35 16.08 -28.20 -13.23
N VAL A 36 15.90 -27.11 -12.50
CA VAL A 36 16.06 -27.13 -11.05
C VAL A 36 14.66 -27.40 -10.49
N PRO A 37 14.45 -28.39 -9.61
CA PRO A 37 13.18 -28.62 -8.96
C PRO A 37 12.89 -27.48 -7.96
N LEU A 38 12.61 -26.29 -8.48
CA LEU A 38 12.29 -25.05 -7.77
C LEU A 38 10.92 -25.09 -7.07
N LYS A 39 10.15 -26.18 -7.25
CA LYS A 39 8.91 -26.41 -6.51
C LYS A 39 9.15 -26.67 -5.01
N LEU A 40 10.37 -26.99 -4.57
CA LEU A 40 10.64 -27.33 -3.17
C LEU A 40 11.28 -26.21 -2.34
N VAL A 41 11.90 -25.20 -2.97
CA VAL A 41 12.50 -24.07 -2.25
C VAL A 41 11.53 -22.91 -2.29
N GLY A 42 10.61 -22.89 -1.31
CA GLY A 42 9.57 -21.86 -1.20
C GLY A 42 10.16 -20.44 -1.31
N LYS A 43 9.40 -19.52 -1.93
CA LYS A 43 9.73 -18.10 -2.16
C LYS A 43 10.35 -17.37 -0.94
N VAL A 44 10.11 -17.87 0.26
CA VAL A 44 10.64 -17.35 1.54
C VAL A 44 12.17 -17.48 1.62
N PHE A 45 12.77 -18.56 1.10
CA PHE A 45 14.22 -18.76 1.17
C PHE A 45 15.00 -17.90 0.16
N PHE A 46 14.35 -17.51 -0.95
CA PHE A 46 14.98 -16.77 -2.03
C PHE A 46 15.36 -15.33 -1.66
N GLY A 47 14.75 -14.74 -0.63
CA GLY A 47 15.11 -13.42 -0.12
C GLY A 47 16.11 -13.44 1.03
N LEU A 48 16.16 -14.54 1.80
CA LEU A 48 16.97 -14.62 3.02
C LEU A 48 18.39 -15.14 2.73
N PHE A 49 18.58 -16.01 1.75
CA PHE A 49 19.87 -16.65 1.46
C PHE A 49 20.41 -16.42 0.04
N LEU A 50 19.58 -15.89 -0.86
CA LEU A 50 19.98 -15.55 -2.22
C LEU A 50 19.84 -14.03 -2.40
N PRO A 51 20.91 -13.30 -2.74
CA PRO A 51 20.77 -11.89 -3.07
C PRO A 51 19.89 -11.73 -4.31
N PRO A 52 19.20 -10.57 -4.47
CA PRO A 52 18.49 -10.28 -5.71
C PRO A 52 19.45 -10.42 -6.90
N PRO A 53 18.96 -10.89 -8.06
CA PRO A 53 19.81 -11.04 -9.24
C PRO A 53 20.46 -9.68 -9.57
N GLN A 54 21.79 -9.67 -9.60
CA GLN A 54 22.56 -8.47 -9.94
C GLN A 54 22.87 -8.49 -11.43
N TRP A 55 22.74 -7.33 -12.07
CA TRP A 55 23.12 -7.14 -13.47
C TRP A 55 24.42 -6.33 -13.54
N PRO A 56 25.43 -6.76 -14.32
CA PRO A 56 25.46 -7.93 -15.22
C PRO A 56 25.60 -9.27 -14.47
N PRO A 57 25.18 -10.40 -15.09
CA PRO A 57 25.18 -11.71 -14.43
C PRO A 57 26.60 -12.14 -14.07
N GLN A 58 26.88 -12.24 -12.77
CA GLN A 58 28.14 -12.79 -12.27
C GLN A 58 28.12 -14.32 -12.34
N LYS A 59 29.22 -14.93 -12.81
CA LYS A 59 29.38 -16.39 -12.81
C LYS A 59 29.45 -16.89 -11.36
N LEU A 60 28.55 -17.79 -10.98
CA LEU A 60 28.58 -18.47 -9.68
C LEU A 60 29.83 -19.35 -9.58
N THR A 61 30.85 -18.89 -8.85
CA THR A 61 32.03 -19.70 -8.52
C THR A 61 31.79 -20.48 -7.22
N VAL A 62 32.40 -21.66 -7.10
CA VAL A 62 32.28 -22.50 -5.89
C VAL A 62 32.69 -21.74 -4.63
N GLY A 63 33.74 -20.89 -4.72
CA GLY A 63 34.17 -20.06 -3.59
C GLY A 63 33.11 -19.06 -3.12
N LEU A 64 32.34 -18.48 -4.05
CA LEU A 64 31.25 -17.55 -3.73
C LEU A 64 30.08 -18.28 -3.04
N VAL A 65 29.76 -19.49 -3.48
CA VAL A 65 28.73 -20.34 -2.87
C VAL A 65 29.15 -20.76 -1.46
N LEU A 66 30.41 -21.19 -1.28
CA LEU A 66 30.94 -21.63 0.01
C LEU A 66 30.97 -20.48 1.02
N LEU A 67 31.48 -19.31 0.62
CA LEU A 67 31.53 -18.12 1.46
C LEU A 67 30.12 -17.66 1.89
N ARG A 68 29.14 -17.76 0.99
CA ARG A 68 27.74 -17.46 1.29
C ARG A 68 27.11 -18.51 2.20
N GLY A 69 27.40 -19.79 1.98
CA GLY A 69 26.96 -20.89 2.84
C GLY A 69 27.45 -20.73 4.27
N ILE A 70 28.73 -20.36 4.46
CA ILE A 70 29.31 -20.12 5.79
C ILE A 70 28.59 -18.95 6.49
N ARG A 71 28.36 -17.84 5.80
CA ARG A 71 27.64 -16.69 6.37
C ARG A 71 26.19 -17.02 6.72
N GLY A 72 25.50 -17.76 5.87
CA GLY A 72 24.15 -18.26 6.15
C GLY A 72 24.12 -19.21 7.36
N GLY A 73 25.10 -20.10 7.48
CA GLY A 73 25.26 -20.99 8.62
C GLY A 73 25.49 -20.23 9.94
N ILE A 74 26.38 -19.23 9.92
CA ILE A 74 26.62 -18.35 11.08
C ILE A 74 25.33 -17.61 11.47
N PHE A 75 24.60 -17.05 10.50
CA PHE A 75 23.34 -16.37 10.77
C PHE A 75 22.29 -17.30 11.39
N CYS A 76 22.11 -18.51 10.85
CA CYS A 76 21.22 -19.51 11.44
C CYS A 76 21.63 -19.87 12.86
N LEU A 77 22.93 -20.03 13.12
CA LEU A 77 23.46 -20.33 14.45
C LEU A 77 23.19 -19.17 15.43
N MET A 78 23.38 -17.92 15.00
CA MET A 78 23.08 -16.72 15.78
C MET A 78 21.60 -16.57 16.12
N LEU A 79 20.68 -17.13 15.32
CA LEU A 79 19.25 -17.15 15.64
C LEU A 79 18.86 -18.35 16.51
N LEU A 80 19.48 -19.51 16.28
CA LEU A 80 19.17 -20.75 17.00
C LEU A 80 19.59 -20.67 18.47
N LEU A 81 20.78 -20.10 18.76
CA LEU A 81 21.32 -20.00 20.12
C LEU A 81 20.40 -19.18 21.07
N PRO A 82 19.96 -17.95 20.71
CA PRO A 82 18.99 -17.20 21.51
C PRO A 82 17.63 -17.90 21.61
N ALA A 83 17.16 -18.56 20.55
CA ALA A 83 15.89 -19.28 20.60
C ALA A 83 15.95 -20.45 21.61
N LEU A 84 17.06 -21.20 21.62
CA LEU A 84 17.30 -22.27 22.59
C LEU A 84 17.46 -21.74 24.01
N SER A 85 18.14 -20.61 24.20
CA SER A 85 18.27 -19.99 25.51
C SER A 85 16.91 -19.49 26.03
N MET A 86 16.12 -18.83 25.18
CA MET A 86 14.75 -18.40 25.52
C MET A 86 13.84 -19.58 25.86
N LEU A 87 13.95 -20.69 25.14
CA LEU A 87 13.20 -21.91 25.43
C LEU A 87 13.60 -22.49 26.79
N SER A 88 14.90 -22.55 27.09
CA SER A 88 15.40 -23.06 28.38
C SER A 88 14.96 -22.19 29.57
N ILE A 89 15.00 -20.87 29.41
CA ILE A 89 14.51 -19.92 30.42
C ILE A 89 13.00 -20.07 30.60
N SER A 90 12.25 -20.23 29.51
CA SER A 90 10.79 -20.42 29.56
C SER A 90 10.42 -21.70 30.30
N ILE A 91 11.13 -22.80 30.05
CA ILE A 91 10.92 -24.08 30.76
C ILE A 91 11.21 -23.93 32.26
N LEU A 92 12.26 -23.18 32.61
CA LEU A 92 12.64 -22.95 34.00
C LEU A 92 11.66 -22.03 34.74
N LEU A 93 11.10 -21.03 34.05
CA LEU A 93 10.13 -20.08 34.62
C LEU A 93 8.70 -20.61 34.65
N LEU A 94 8.37 -21.62 33.84
CA LEU A 94 7.02 -22.18 33.75
C LEU A 94 6.43 -22.59 35.12
N PRO A 95 7.15 -23.30 36.02
CA PRO A 95 6.63 -23.68 37.33
C PRO A 95 6.34 -22.47 38.22
N ALA A 96 7.15 -21.41 38.13
CA ALA A 96 6.94 -20.18 38.89
C ALA A 96 5.74 -19.37 38.37
N LEU A 97 5.44 -19.44 37.07
CA LEU A 97 4.32 -18.73 36.44
C LEU A 97 2.99 -19.51 36.48
N MET A 98 3.02 -20.84 36.63
CA MET A 98 1.83 -21.69 36.72
C MET A 98 0.71 -21.16 37.65
N PRO A 99 0.97 -20.71 38.89
CA PRO A 99 -0.10 -20.20 39.76
C PRO A 99 -0.77 -18.94 39.20
N PHE A 100 -0.01 -18.06 38.55
CA PHE A 100 -0.55 -16.84 37.92
C PHE A 100 -1.38 -17.17 36.67
N ILE A 101 -0.94 -18.15 35.88
CA ILE A 101 -1.70 -18.63 34.71
C ILE A 101 -3.05 -19.19 35.14
N LEU A 102 -3.07 -20.03 36.19
CA LEU A 102 -4.31 -20.58 36.74
C LEU A 102 -5.26 -19.50 37.28
N LEU A 103 -4.72 -18.43 37.88
CA LEU A 103 -5.50 -17.29 38.35
C LEU A 103 -6.04 -16.42 37.19
N ALA A 104 -5.31 -16.32 36.08
CA ALA A 104 -5.68 -15.51 34.93
C ALA A 104 -6.80 -16.15 34.08
N ILE A 105 -6.86 -17.48 34.02
CA ILE A 105 -7.88 -18.22 33.24
C ILE A 105 -9.32 -17.77 33.55
N PRO A 106 -9.79 -17.72 34.82
CA PRO A 106 -11.17 -17.30 35.11
C PRO A 106 -11.42 -15.83 34.76
N ILE A 107 -10.42 -14.95 34.87
CA ILE A 107 -10.53 -13.53 34.50
C ILE A 107 -10.72 -13.40 32.99
N ILE A 108 -9.88 -14.09 32.21
CA ILE A 108 -9.98 -14.09 30.74
C ILE A 108 -11.32 -14.67 30.29
N LEU A 109 -11.78 -15.75 30.93
CA LEU A 109 -13.08 -16.35 30.65
C LEU A 109 -14.23 -15.37 30.96
N ALA A 110 -14.17 -14.68 32.09
CA ALA A 110 -15.16 -13.67 32.49
C ALA A 110 -15.20 -12.50 31.50
N MET A 111 -14.04 -11.98 31.07
CA MET A 111 -13.98 -10.93 30.04
C MET A 111 -14.54 -11.41 28.69
N TRP A 112 -14.27 -12.65 28.30
CA TRP A 112 -14.80 -13.22 27.06
C TRP A 112 -16.33 -13.37 27.12
N VAL A 113 -16.86 -13.87 28.24
CA VAL A 113 -18.31 -13.96 28.49
C VAL A 113 -18.95 -12.58 28.49
N TYR A 114 -18.37 -11.61 29.22
CA TYR A 114 -18.82 -10.23 29.23
C TYR A 114 -18.88 -9.65 27.82
N ARG A 115 -17.80 -9.77 27.05
CA ARG A 115 -17.75 -9.25 25.67
C ARG A 115 -18.77 -9.90 24.74
N LYS A 116 -19.16 -11.15 24.99
CA LYS A 116 -20.17 -11.86 24.18
C LYS A 116 -21.60 -11.48 24.55
N ILE A 117 -21.86 -11.12 25.81
CA ILE A 117 -23.19 -10.73 26.31
C ILE A 117 -23.45 -9.21 26.15
N SER A 118 -22.41 -8.39 26.23
CA SER A 118 -22.52 -6.92 26.15
C SER A 118 -22.93 -6.29 24.80
N PRO A 119 -22.92 -6.94 23.61
CA PRO A 119 -23.37 -6.26 22.39
C PRO A 119 -24.85 -5.85 22.48
N GLU A 120 -25.69 -6.69 23.09
CA GLU A 120 -27.13 -6.43 23.24
C GLU A 120 -27.40 -5.26 24.19
N LEU A 121 -26.62 -5.10 25.27
CA LEU A 121 -26.75 -3.99 26.21
C LEU A 121 -26.26 -2.64 25.64
N LEU A 122 -25.38 -2.67 24.64
CA LEU A 122 -24.84 -1.46 24.01
C LEU A 122 -25.76 -0.93 22.90
N GLU A 123 -26.47 -1.80 22.18
CA GLU A 123 -27.43 -1.38 21.14
C GLU A 123 -28.62 -0.59 21.71
N ASP A 124 -29.16 -0.98 22.87
CA ASP A 124 -30.26 -0.25 23.51
C ASP A 124 -29.85 1.16 24.00
N SER A 125 -28.58 1.34 24.39
CA SER A 125 -28.05 2.64 24.80
C SER A 125 -27.78 3.60 23.62
N ALA A 126 -27.47 3.05 22.45
CA ALA A 126 -27.18 3.83 21.25
C ALA A 126 -28.47 4.37 20.59
N SER A 127 -29.59 3.65 20.71
CA SER A 127 -30.89 4.07 20.18
C SER A 127 -31.51 5.26 20.92
N ALA A 128 -31.18 5.47 22.20
CA ALA A 128 -31.81 6.50 23.02
C ALA A 128 -31.23 7.92 22.82
N LYS A 129 -30.12 8.06 22.08
CA LYS A 129 -29.37 9.32 21.96
C LYS A 129 -29.48 10.03 20.61
N ASP A 130 -30.24 9.50 19.67
CA ASP A 130 -30.31 10.03 18.28
C ASP A 130 -31.47 11.03 18.04
N SER A 131 -32.18 11.47 19.09
CA SER A 131 -33.34 12.36 18.98
C SER A 131 -33.15 13.77 19.56
N MET A 132 -31.96 14.35 19.44
CA MET A 132 -31.78 15.76 19.79
C MET A 132 -30.77 16.42 18.84
N GLU A 133 -31.26 17.45 18.14
CA GLU A 133 -30.47 18.43 17.37
C GLU A 133 -29.51 19.16 18.31
N ASP A 134 -28.42 18.51 18.67
CA ASP A 134 -27.27 19.17 19.23
C ASP A 134 -26.26 19.33 18.10
N VAL A 135 -25.96 20.58 17.75
CA VAL A 135 -24.86 20.96 16.85
C VAL A 135 -23.57 20.74 17.67
N GLY A 136 -23.31 19.47 18.00
CA GLY A 136 -22.27 19.06 18.91
C GLY A 136 -20.90 19.32 18.30
N ASP A 137 -20.01 19.88 19.10
CA ASP A 137 -18.62 20.11 18.76
C ASP A 137 -17.97 18.82 18.22
N TRP A 138 -17.60 18.83 16.94
CA TRP A 138 -17.03 17.67 16.24
C TRP A 138 -15.72 17.19 16.88
N HIS A 139 -15.05 18.03 17.67
CA HIS A 139 -13.88 17.66 18.45
C HIS A 139 -14.21 16.67 19.58
N THR A 140 -15.42 16.73 20.14
CA THR A 140 -15.83 15.87 21.27
C THR A 140 -16.56 14.61 20.82
N ASP A 141 -17.15 14.60 19.62
CA ASP A 141 -17.97 13.50 19.11
C ASP A 141 -17.37 12.83 17.85
N HIS A 142 -16.05 12.61 17.85
CA HIS A 142 -15.29 12.14 16.69
C HIS A 142 -15.82 10.79 16.15
N GLU A 143 -16.29 9.89 17.02
CA GLU A 143 -16.88 8.63 16.58
C GLU A 143 -18.20 8.86 15.82
N ARG A 144 -19.04 9.79 16.25
CA ARG A 144 -20.32 10.10 15.58
C ARG A 144 -20.13 10.72 14.19
N TYR A 145 -19.12 11.59 14.03
CA TYR A 145 -18.85 12.31 12.78
C TYR A 145 -17.94 11.53 11.81
N PHE A 146 -16.98 10.75 12.33
CA PHE A 146 -15.97 10.08 11.51
C PHE A 146 -16.10 8.55 11.47
N SER A 147 -17.04 7.94 12.20
CA SER A 147 -17.30 6.50 12.07
C SER A 147 -17.72 6.14 10.65
N THR A 148 -17.02 5.19 10.06
CA THR A 148 -17.35 4.59 8.76
C THR A 148 -18.31 3.40 8.90
N LYS A 149 -18.64 3.02 10.14
CA LYS A 149 -19.32 1.75 10.44
C LYS A 149 -20.83 1.82 10.28
N THR A 150 -21.46 2.99 10.43
CA THR A 150 -22.92 3.11 10.37
C THR A 150 -23.40 3.69 9.03
N PRO A 151 -24.49 3.16 8.44
CA PRO A 151 -25.07 3.72 7.21
C PRO A 151 -25.50 5.19 7.34
N ALA A 152 -25.90 5.63 8.53
CA ALA A 152 -26.26 7.02 8.81
C ALA A 152 -25.04 7.96 8.70
N ALA A 153 -23.90 7.57 9.27
CA ALA A 153 -22.67 8.36 9.16
C ALA A 153 -22.16 8.45 7.71
N GLN A 154 -22.26 7.37 6.94
CA GLN A 154 -21.91 7.38 5.51
C GLN A 154 -22.81 8.33 4.70
N ARG A 155 -24.14 8.32 4.96
CA ARG A 155 -25.09 9.25 4.32
C ARG A 155 -24.76 10.71 4.64
N ARG A 156 -24.56 11.05 5.92
CA ARG A 156 -24.18 12.42 6.33
C ARG A 156 -22.89 12.89 5.68
N ARG A 157 -21.85 12.04 5.62
CA ARG A 157 -20.58 12.39 4.95
C ARG A 157 -20.75 12.64 3.46
N LYS A 158 -21.57 11.82 2.79
CA LYS A 158 -21.89 12.01 1.38
C LYS A 158 -22.63 13.32 1.15
N GLU A 159 -23.60 13.64 2.00
CA GLU A 159 -24.37 14.88 1.95
C GLU A 159 -23.50 16.12 2.21
N VAL A 160 -22.67 16.12 3.27
CA VAL A 160 -21.73 17.21 3.55
C VAL A 160 -20.72 17.39 2.42
N ALA A 161 -20.18 16.29 1.90
CA ALA A 161 -19.28 16.36 0.75
C ALA A 161 -19.98 16.92 -0.49
N GLN A 162 -21.22 16.52 -0.75
CA GLN A 162 -22.02 17.03 -1.87
C GLN A 162 -22.31 18.52 -1.69
N ASN A 163 -22.78 18.94 -0.51
CA ASN A 163 -23.03 20.35 -0.19
C ASN A 163 -21.76 21.20 -0.34
N LEU A 164 -20.61 20.69 0.10
CA LEU A 164 -19.33 21.36 -0.07
C LEU A 164 -18.98 21.49 -1.56
N ILE A 165 -19.11 20.40 -2.33
CA ILE A 165 -18.88 20.40 -3.78
C ILE A 165 -19.79 21.40 -4.48
N ASP A 166 -21.07 21.42 -4.13
CA ASP A 166 -22.09 22.31 -4.70
C ASP A 166 -21.84 23.78 -4.32
N SER A 167 -21.29 24.02 -3.12
CA SER A 167 -20.92 25.37 -2.67
C SER A 167 -19.72 25.95 -3.44
N VAL A 168 -18.83 25.08 -3.95
CA VAL A 168 -17.66 25.46 -4.74
C VAL A 168 -18.09 25.61 -6.20
N SER A 169 -18.60 26.79 -6.56
CA SER A 169 -18.87 27.11 -7.96
C SER A 169 -17.56 27.35 -8.71
N PRO A 170 -17.25 26.53 -9.75
CA PRO A 170 -16.07 26.74 -10.57
C PRO A 170 -16.06 28.12 -11.25
N GLU A 171 -17.24 28.65 -11.57
CA GLU A 171 -17.42 29.95 -12.23
C GLU A 171 -16.93 31.12 -11.38
N LYS A 172 -17.06 31.01 -10.06
CA LYS A 172 -16.59 32.03 -9.10
C LYS A 172 -15.08 31.96 -8.85
N ALA A 173 -14.44 30.85 -9.21
CA ALA A 173 -13.02 30.59 -8.98
C ALA A 173 -12.13 31.04 -10.17
N THR A 174 -12.44 32.18 -10.82
CA THR A 174 -11.82 32.61 -12.10
C THR A 174 -10.30 32.60 -12.07
N ARG A 175 -9.68 33.16 -11.01
CA ARG A 175 -8.22 33.21 -10.87
C ARG A 175 -7.60 31.82 -10.72
N PHE A 176 -8.25 30.93 -9.98
CA PHE A 176 -7.81 29.55 -9.83
C PHE A 176 -7.92 28.79 -11.14
N ASN A 177 -9.04 28.92 -11.87
CA ASN A 177 -9.23 28.28 -13.17
C ASN A 177 -8.17 28.72 -14.18
N GLN A 178 -7.85 30.02 -14.23
CA GLN A 178 -6.79 30.54 -15.09
C GLN A 178 -5.42 29.95 -14.72
N HIS A 179 -5.13 29.80 -13.43
CA HIS A 179 -3.90 29.16 -12.97
C HIS A 179 -3.83 27.68 -13.35
N ILE A 180 -4.91 26.91 -13.11
CA ILE A 180 -4.96 25.49 -13.47
C ILE A 180 -4.92 25.29 -14.99
N ALA A 181 -5.62 26.11 -15.77
CA ALA A 181 -5.63 26.02 -17.24
C ALA A 181 -4.31 26.44 -17.92
N SER A 182 -3.43 27.13 -17.18
CA SER A 182 -2.07 27.49 -17.60
C SER A 182 -1.00 26.56 -17.03
N ALA A 183 -1.37 25.58 -16.21
CA ALA A 183 -0.42 24.63 -15.65
C ALA A 183 0.23 23.78 -16.75
N THR A 184 1.56 23.70 -16.71
CA THR A 184 2.39 22.87 -17.61
C THR A 184 3.07 21.72 -16.87
N GLY A 185 3.01 21.71 -15.54
CA GLY A 185 3.63 20.71 -14.69
C GLY A 185 2.62 20.13 -13.70
N LEU A 186 2.71 18.81 -13.47
CA LEU A 186 1.95 18.12 -12.43
C LEU A 186 2.88 17.23 -11.61
N ALA A 187 2.87 17.42 -10.29
CA ALA A 187 3.60 16.61 -9.34
C ALA A 187 2.64 15.89 -8.39
N VAL A 188 2.76 14.56 -8.27
CA VAL A 188 1.89 13.72 -7.44
C VAL A 188 2.75 12.95 -6.42
N TYR A 189 2.55 13.27 -5.13
CA TYR A 189 3.29 12.58 -4.06
C TYR A 189 2.75 11.16 -3.83
N GLY A 190 3.54 10.31 -3.19
CA GLY A 190 3.14 8.93 -2.88
C GLY A 190 2.38 8.80 -1.57
N CYS A 191 1.22 8.13 -1.59
CA CYS A 191 0.43 7.85 -0.37
C CYS A 191 -0.08 6.40 -0.27
N GLY A 192 0.52 5.46 -1.02
CA GLY A 192 0.17 4.04 -0.98
C GLY A 192 -1.27 3.78 -1.41
N VAL A 193 -2.05 3.07 -0.59
CA VAL A 193 -3.47 2.75 -0.88
C VAL A 193 -4.35 4.00 -0.99
N LEU A 194 -3.94 5.11 -0.37
CA LEU A 194 -4.66 6.39 -0.44
C LEU A 194 -4.51 7.09 -1.78
N ALA A 195 -3.74 6.54 -2.72
CA ALA A 195 -3.54 7.14 -4.05
C ALA A 195 -4.84 7.24 -4.87
N SER A 196 -5.89 6.49 -4.50
CA SER A 196 -7.24 6.69 -5.03
C SER A 196 -7.77 8.12 -4.81
N SER A 197 -7.32 8.81 -3.75
CA SER A 197 -7.66 10.22 -3.52
C SER A 197 -7.10 11.17 -4.58
N HIS A 198 -5.96 10.86 -5.20
CA HIS A 198 -5.40 11.66 -6.29
C HIS A 198 -6.31 11.68 -7.50
N VAL A 199 -7.05 10.59 -7.77
CA VAL A 199 -8.03 10.55 -8.86
C VAL A 199 -9.16 11.55 -8.64
N GLY A 200 -9.67 11.66 -7.40
CA GLY A 200 -10.65 12.70 -7.06
C GLY A 200 -10.10 14.12 -7.21
N GLY A 201 -8.84 14.33 -6.80
CA GLY A 201 -8.14 15.61 -7.00
C GLY A 201 -7.98 15.96 -8.48
N LEU A 202 -7.62 14.98 -9.33
CA LEU A 202 -7.52 15.16 -10.77
C LEU A 202 -8.87 15.52 -11.40
N ALA A 203 -9.94 14.83 -11.03
CA ALA A 203 -11.28 15.14 -11.51
C ALA A 203 -11.71 16.56 -11.12
N ALA A 204 -11.31 17.05 -9.94
CA ALA A 204 -11.52 18.44 -9.57
C ALA A 204 -10.70 19.39 -10.45
N LEU A 205 -9.40 19.11 -10.66
CA LEU A 205 -8.54 19.95 -11.51
C LEU A 205 -9.04 20.02 -12.96
N GLU A 206 -9.52 18.92 -13.53
CA GLU A 206 -10.16 18.90 -14.86
C GLU A 206 -11.35 19.86 -14.94
N LYS A 207 -12.23 19.85 -13.93
CA LYS A 207 -13.37 20.78 -13.84
C LYS A 207 -12.92 22.25 -13.77
N HIS A 208 -11.76 22.50 -13.19
CA HIS A 208 -11.15 23.84 -13.13
C HIS A 208 -10.26 24.16 -14.33
N GLY A 209 -10.34 23.38 -15.41
CA GLY A 209 -9.73 23.70 -16.70
C GLY A 209 -8.35 23.08 -16.93
N LEU A 210 -7.93 22.10 -16.12
CA LEU A 210 -6.73 21.32 -16.40
C LEU A 210 -6.87 20.65 -17.77
N ARG A 211 -5.81 20.70 -18.58
CA ARG A 211 -5.72 20.10 -19.91
C ARG A 211 -4.44 19.27 -19.95
N TYR A 212 -4.57 17.95 -19.99
CA TYR A 212 -3.42 17.04 -19.92
C TYR A 212 -2.46 17.23 -21.10
N GLU A 213 -2.96 17.69 -22.25
CA GLU A 213 -2.18 17.94 -23.46
C GLU A 213 -1.17 19.09 -23.28
N LYS A 214 -1.40 19.97 -22.29
CA LYS A 214 -0.49 21.07 -21.94
C LYS A 214 0.57 20.66 -20.92
N LEU A 215 0.43 19.50 -20.29
CA LEU A 215 1.39 19.03 -19.29
C LEU A 215 2.65 18.52 -20.00
N SER A 216 3.72 19.30 -19.91
CA SER A 216 5.05 18.93 -20.42
C SER A 216 5.92 18.28 -19.34
N THR A 217 5.58 18.52 -18.07
CA THR A 217 6.36 18.02 -16.92
C THR A 217 5.47 17.20 -15.99
N LEU A 218 5.86 15.96 -15.77
CA LEU A 218 5.11 14.99 -14.99
C LEU A 218 6.07 14.35 -13.98
N ALA A 219 5.76 14.47 -12.69
CA ALA A 219 6.58 13.92 -11.61
C ALA A 219 5.72 13.14 -10.62
N GLY A 220 6.14 11.93 -10.26
CA GLY A 220 5.43 11.13 -9.27
C GLY A 220 6.36 10.28 -8.42
N VAL A 221 5.96 10.02 -7.17
CA VAL A 221 6.71 9.16 -6.24
C VAL A 221 5.81 8.02 -5.76
N SER A 222 6.34 6.79 -5.72
CA SER A 222 5.59 5.60 -5.25
C SER A 222 4.25 5.45 -6.00
N ALA A 223 3.12 5.31 -5.31
CA ALA A 223 1.80 5.23 -5.94
C ALA A 223 1.44 6.46 -6.81
N GLY A 224 2.01 7.64 -6.52
CA GLY A 224 1.85 8.83 -7.36
C GLY A 224 2.54 8.70 -8.72
N ALA A 225 3.63 7.92 -8.81
CA ALA A 225 4.30 7.64 -10.09
C ALA A 225 3.40 6.82 -11.02
N VAL A 226 2.59 5.91 -10.48
CA VAL A 226 1.61 5.14 -11.26
C VAL A 226 0.55 6.06 -11.83
N VAL A 227 -0.04 6.94 -11.00
CA VAL A 227 -1.04 7.92 -11.46
C VAL A 227 -0.49 8.79 -12.59
N VAL A 228 0.72 9.33 -12.41
CA VAL A 228 1.37 10.19 -13.39
C VAL A 228 1.72 9.45 -14.67
N ALA A 229 2.16 8.19 -14.59
CA ALA A 229 2.41 7.35 -15.76
C ALA A 229 1.13 7.12 -16.57
N MET A 230 -0.01 6.91 -15.91
CA MET A 230 -1.29 6.73 -16.61
C MET A 230 -1.75 8.03 -17.28
N ILE A 231 -1.58 9.18 -16.63
CA ILE A 231 -1.83 10.49 -17.26
C ILE A 231 -0.94 10.67 -18.50
N ALA A 232 0.34 10.30 -18.42
CA ALA A 232 1.27 10.37 -19.55
C ALA A 232 0.83 9.47 -20.73
N LEU A 233 0.10 8.40 -20.45
CA LEU A 233 -0.51 7.52 -21.45
C LEU A 233 -1.86 8.05 -22.00
N GLY A 234 -2.34 9.19 -21.51
CA GLY A 234 -3.57 9.83 -21.96
C GLY A 234 -4.83 9.47 -21.17
N TYR A 235 -4.70 8.79 -20.02
CA TYR A 235 -5.86 8.49 -19.18
C TYR A 235 -6.40 9.76 -18.52
N ARG A 236 -7.72 9.95 -18.60
CA ARG A 236 -8.47 11.02 -17.91
C ARG A 236 -8.84 10.59 -16.49
N ALA A 237 -9.22 11.53 -15.64
CA ALA A 237 -9.58 11.24 -14.25
C ALA A 237 -10.77 10.27 -14.14
N GLU A 238 -11.74 10.35 -15.06
CA GLU A 238 -12.88 9.42 -15.15
C GLU A 238 -12.43 7.96 -15.39
N GLU A 239 -11.52 7.74 -16.34
CA GLU A 239 -11.00 6.41 -16.67
C GLU A 239 -10.14 5.84 -15.52
N LEU A 240 -9.35 6.71 -14.88
CA LEU A 240 -8.61 6.34 -13.67
C LEU A 240 -9.55 5.98 -12.53
N HIS A 241 -10.71 6.64 -12.43
CA HIS A 241 -11.71 6.35 -11.41
C HIS A 241 -12.32 4.97 -11.61
N GLU A 242 -12.72 4.65 -12.84
CA GLU A 242 -13.21 3.31 -13.20
C GLU A 242 -12.17 2.24 -12.91
N LEU A 243 -10.90 2.46 -13.30
CA LEU A 243 -9.82 1.53 -13.01
C LEU A 243 -9.67 1.31 -11.50
N VAL A 244 -9.64 2.39 -10.71
CA VAL A 244 -9.58 2.34 -9.24
C VAL A 244 -10.74 1.54 -8.64
N GLN A 245 -11.96 1.65 -9.18
CA GLN A 245 -13.11 0.88 -8.69
C GLN A 245 -12.95 -0.64 -8.92
N THR A 246 -12.22 -1.05 -9.96
CA THR A 246 -11.96 -2.47 -10.26
C THR A 246 -10.79 -3.07 -9.49
N LEU A 247 -9.98 -2.24 -8.82
CA LEU A 247 -8.76 -2.68 -8.15
C LEU A 247 -9.06 -3.51 -6.88
N PRO A 248 -8.38 -4.65 -6.68
CA PRO A 248 -8.54 -5.46 -5.48
C PRO A 248 -7.73 -4.88 -4.31
N PHE A 249 -8.11 -3.70 -3.80
CA PHE A 249 -7.41 -3.00 -2.71
C PHE A 249 -7.04 -3.88 -1.49
N PRO A 250 -7.87 -4.82 -1.02
CA PRO A 250 -7.49 -5.72 0.08
C PRO A 250 -6.23 -6.55 -0.20
N GLN A 251 -5.93 -6.85 -1.47
CA GLN A 251 -4.72 -7.57 -1.86
C GLN A 251 -3.49 -6.67 -1.79
N PHE A 252 -3.63 -5.38 -2.13
CA PHE A 252 -2.55 -4.39 -2.05
C PHE A 252 -2.20 -3.96 -0.63
N ALA A 253 -3.15 -4.10 0.31
CA ALA A 253 -2.92 -3.81 1.72
C ALA A 253 -2.09 -4.89 2.44
N ARG A 254 -1.78 -6.02 1.78
CA ARG A 254 -0.91 -7.04 2.36
C ARG A 254 0.53 -6.54 2.30
N PRO A 255 1.17 -6.28 3.44
CA PRO A 255 2.54 -5.81 3.44
C PRO A 255 3.41 -6.87 2.78
N GLU A 256 4.18 -6.45 1.79
CA GLU A 256 5.11 -7.36 1.15
C GLU A 256 6.11 -7.86 2.19
N LEU A 257 6.51 -9.13 2.13
CA LEU A 257 7.39 -9.73 3.14
C LEU A 257 8.67 -8.89 3.35
N GLY A 258 9.17 -8.25 2.29
CA GLY A 258 10.29 -7.31 2.37
C GLY A 258 9.98 -6.03 3.16
N ALA A 259 8.76 -5.51 3.11
CA ALA A 259 8.33 -4.39 3.95
C ALA A 259 8.25 -4.79 5.42
N LEU A 260 7.72 -5.99 5.72
CA LEU A 260 7.70 -6.55 7.08
C LEU A 260 9.12 -6.77 7.63
N LEU A 261 10.02 -7.33 6.83
CA LEU A 261 11.41 -7.56 7.22
C LEU A 261 12.17 -6.24 7.44
N ARG A 262 11.92 -5.21 6.61
CA ARG A 262 12.49 -3.88 6.83
C ARG A 262 11.97 -3.24 8.12
N SER A 263 10.66 -3.33 8.40
CA SER A 263 10.11 -2.81 9.64
C SER A 263 10.61 -3.55 10.88
N ALA A 264 10.79 -4.87 10.79
CA ALA A 264 11.35 -5.68 11.87
C ALA A 264 12.84 -5.38 12.10
N GLY A 265 13.61 -5.21 11.03
CA GLY A 265 15.02 -4.81 11.10
C GLY A 265 15.23 -3.43 11.73
N SER A 266 14.37 -2.46 11.42
CA SER A 266 14.43 -1.13 12.06
C SER A 266 14.03 -1.15 13.54
N ALA A 267 13.11 -2.05 13.94
CA ALA A 267 12.71 -2.18 15.34
C ALA A 267 13.83 -2.77 16.22
N LEU A 268 14.62 -3.70 15.67
CA LEU A 268 15.77 -4.32 16.35
C LEU A 268 16.99 -3.39 16.47
N TYR A 269 17.06 -2.32 15.67
CA TYR A 269 18.17 -1.36 15.72
C TYR A 269 18.00 -0.28 16.80
N HIS A 270 16.81 -0.17 17.39
CA HIS A 270 16.46 0.85 18.39
C HIS A 270 16.16 0.27 19.79
N SER A 271 16.49 -1.01 20.01
CA SER A 271 16.42 -1.72 21.30
C SER A 271 17.81 -2.13 21.75
#